data_AF-A0A379UQ79-F1
#
_entry.id   AF-A0A379UQ79-F1
#
_cell.length_a   1.000
_cell.length_b   1.000
_cell.length_c   1.000
_cell.angle_alpha   90.00
_cell.angle_beta   90.00
_cell.angle_gamma   90.00
#
_symmetry.space_group_name_H-M   'P 1'
#
loop_
_entity.id
_entity.type
_entity.pdbx_description
1 polymer ?
#
loop_
_entity_poly.entity_id
_entity_poly.type
_entity_poly.pdbx_seq_one_letter_code
_entity_poly.pdbx_strand_id
1 'polypeptide(L)' 'MLPRELSDDLCSLRANEVRPALACRMIIAADGTIDDDIAFFAATIESKAKLAYDNVSDWLEK' A
#
# COMPACT_ATOMS: atom_id res chain seq x y z
N MET A 1 3.38 16.84 12.37
CA MET A 1 4.07 15.53 12.39
C MET A 1 3.61 14.76 13.62
N LEU A 2 3.39 13.46 13.48
CA LEU A 2 3.01 12.59 14.59
C LEU A 2 4.22 12.27 15.49
N PRO A 3 3.99 11.89 16.76
CA PRO A 3 4.99 11.23 17.59
C PRO A 3 5.56 9.97 16.89
N ARG A 4 6.86 9.70 17.10
CA ARG A 4 7.56 8.55 16.49
C ARG A 4 6.87 7.22 16.77
N GLU A 5 6.32 7.06 17.96
CA GLU A 5 5.56 5.86 18.35
C GLU A 5 4.35 5.63 17.44
N LEU A 6 3.67 6.70 17.03
CA LEU A 6 2.56 6.59 16.09
C LEU A 6 3.05 6.39 14.65
N SER A 7 4.03 7.18 14.20
CA SER A 7 4.47 7.15 12.80
C SER A 7 5.24 5.89 12.44
N ASP A 8 6.18 5.49 13.29
CA ASP A 8 7.18 4.48 12.96
C ASP A 8 6.67 3.07 13.29
N ASP A 9 5.70 2.95 14.20
CA ASP A 9 5.20 1.68 14.71
C ASP A 9 3.71 1.44 14.42
N LEU A 10 2.83 2.21 15.05
CA LEU A 10 1.38 1.92 15.03
C LEU A 10 0.74 2.18 13.66
N CYS A 11 1.12 3.25 12.97
CA CYS A 11 0.58 3.61 11.66
C CYS A 11 1.45 3.14 10.49
N SER A 12 2.66 2.64 10.76
CA SER A 12 3.56 2.13 9.72
C SER A 12 3.10 0.76 9.22
N LEU A 13 2.99 0.62 7.90
CA LEU A 13 2.60 -0.65 7.24
C LEU A 13 3.80 -1.60 7.12
N ARG A 14 4.29 -2.07 8.27
CA ARG A 14 5.42 -2.99 8.34
C ARG A 14 5.10 -4.35 7.71
N ALA A 15 6.12 -4.98 7.14
CA ALA A 15 5.99 -6.30 6.53
C ALA A 15 5.70 -7.37 7.59
N ASN A 16 4.79 -8.28 7.25
CA ASN A 16 4.31 -9.42 8.05
C ASN A 16 3.67 -9.02 9.38
N GLU A 17 3.14 -7.80 9.47
CA GLU A 17 2.38 -7.34 10.62
C GLU A 17 0.98 -6.85 10.22
N VAL A 18 -0.03 -7.21 11.02
CA VAL A 18 -1.41 -6.82 10.78
C VAL A 18 -1.61 -5.35 11.17
N ARG A 19 -2.21 -4.56 10.28
CA ARG A 19 -2.46 -3.11 10.48
C ARG A 19 -3.82 -2.68 9.95
N PRO A 20 -4.53 -1.77 10.65
CA PRO A 20 -5.71 -1.11 10.10
C PRO A 20 -5.30 -0.11 9.02
N ALA A 21 -6.10 0.00 7.97
CA ALA A 21 -5.91 0.94 6.88
C ALA A 21 -7.24 1.48 6.34
N LEU A 22 -7.24 2.71 5.85
CA LEU A 22 -8.27 3.17 4.92
C LEU A 22 -7.86 2.74 3.51
N ALA A 23 -8.59 1.80 2.92
CA ALA A 23 -8.30 1.26 1.60
C ALA A 23 -9.17 1.92 0.53
N CYS A 24 -8.65 1.94 -0.70
CA CYS A 24 -9.36 2.33 -1.91
C CYS A 24 -9.28 1.18 -2.92
N ARG A 25 -10.43 0.72 -3.42
CA ARG A 25 -10.51 -0.19 -4.56
C ARG A 25 -10.94 0.62 -5.78
N MET A 26 -10.22 0.42 -6.88
CA MET A 26 -10.51 1.03 -8.18
C MET A 26 -10.28 0.00 -9.28
N ILE A 27 -11.00 0.16 -10.39
CA ILE A 27 -10.84 -0.64 -11.61
C ILE A 27 -10.13 0.23 -12.63
N ILE A 28 -9.06 -0.30 -13.24
CA ILE A 28 -8.27 0.38 -14.27
C ILE A 28 -8.51 -0.32 -15.59
N ALA A 29 -9.01 0.41 -16.59
CA ALA A 29 -9.22 -0.09 -17.94
C ALA A 29 -7.88 -0.33 -18.67
N ALA A 30 -7.92 -1.06 -19.79
CA ALA A 30 -6.70 -1.41 -20.53
C ALA A 30 -5.92 -0.20 -21.09
N ASP A 31 -6.60 0.94 -21.26
CA ASP A 31 -6.01 2.21 -21.69
C ASP A 31 -5.49 3.07 -20.52
N GLY A 32 -5.64 2.58 -19.27
CA GLY A 32 -5.25 3.28 -18.06
C GLY A 32 -6.32 4.19 -17.45
N THR A 33 -7.51 4.28 -18.05
CA THR A 33 -8.62 5.05 -17.49
C THR A 33 -9.13 4.41 -16.20
N ILE A 34 -9.39 5.22 -15.17
CA ILE A 34 -9.99 4.76 -13.92
C ILE A 34 -11.52 4.74 -14.11
N ASP A 35 -12.13 3.60 -13.80
CA ASP A 35 -13.59 3.44 -13.84
C ASP A 35 -14.27 4.25 -12.71
N ASP A 36 -15.56 4.54 -12.87
CA ASP A 36 -16.36 5.28 -11.90
C ASP A 36 -16.64 4.46 -10.62
N ASP A 37 -16.51 3.13 -10.65
CA ASP A 37 -16.69 2.24 -9.48
C ASP A 37 -15.47 2.28 -8.52
N ILE A 38 -15.30 3.42 -7.86
CA ILE A 38 -14.30 3.65 -6.82
C ILE A 38 -14.93 3.48 -5.44
N ALA A 39 -14.35 2.63 -4.60
CA ALA A 39 -14.85 2.35 -3.25
C ALA A 39 -13.78 2.57 -2.17
N PHE A 40 -14.08 3.45 -1.22
CA PHE A 40 -13.29 3.63 0.01
C PHE A 40 -13.91 2.86 1.17
N PHE A 41 -13.08 2.16 1.94
CA PHE A 41 -13.55 1.36 3.07
C PHE A 41 -12.44 1.15 4.12
N ALA A 42 -12.84 0.94 5.37
CA ALA A 42 -11.95 0.51 6.43
C ALA A 42 -11.55 -0.95 6.20
N ALA A 43 -10.26 -1.25 6.32
CA ALA A 43 -9.70 -2.58 6.09
C ALA A 43 -8.65 -2.93 7.15
N THR A 44 -8.39 -4.22 7.29
CA THR A 44 -7.27 -4.77 8.05
C THR A 44 -6.38 -5.53 7.09
N ILE A 45 -5.11 -5.13 6.99
CA ILE A 45 -4.16 -5.66 6.02
C ILE A 45 -2.89 -6.18 6.68
N GLU A 46 -2.13 -7.00 5.97
CA GLU A 46 -0.79 -7.42 6.36
C GLU A 46 0.11 -7.32 5.12
N SER A 47 1.09 -6.42 5.14
CA SER A 47 2.02 -6.28 4.03
C SER A 47 2.90 -7.54 3.92
N LYS A 48 3.07 -8.12 2.74
CA LYS A 48 3.84 -9.36 2.58
C LYS A 48 5.33 -9.14 2.30
N ALA A 49 5.73 -7.91 1.97
CA ALA A 49 7.12 -7.57 1.72
C ALA A 49 7.38 -6.08 1.94
N LYS A 50 8.61 -5.76 2.35
CA LYS A 50 9.15 -4.40 2.32
C LYS A 50 10.13 -4.32 1.15
N LEU A 51 9.71 -3.66 0.08
CA LEU A 51 10.50 -3.52 -1.14
C LEU A 51 11.20 -2.15 -1.16
N ALA A 52 12.39 -2.12 -1.75
CA ALA A 52 13.12 -0.89 -2.08
C ALA A 52 13.02 -0.66 -3.59
N TYR A 53 12.91 0.59 -4.03
CA TYR A 53 12.75 0.94 -5.44
C TYR A 53 13.86 0.37 -6.31
N ASP A 54 15.13 0.64 -5.95
CA ASP A 54 16.31 0.17 -6.69
C ASP A 54 16.25 -1.35 -6.92
N ASN A 55 15.93 -2.13 -5.87
CA ASN A 55 15.84 -3.58 -5.97
C ASN A 55 14.73 -4.06 -6.93
N VAL A 56 13.60 -3.35 -7.01
CA VAL A 56 12.48 -3.73 -7.89
C VAL A 56 12.78 -3.32 -9.33
N SER A 57 13.36 -2.14 -9.54
CA SER A 57 13.82 -1.67 -10.84
C SER A 57 14.89 -2.60 -11.43
N ASP A 58 15.93 -2.90 -10.67
CA ASP A 58 17.01 -3.83 -11.06
C ASP A 58 16.48 -5.24 -11.40
N TRP A 59 15.33 -5.62 -10.85
CA TRP A 59 14.69 -6.89 -11.16
C TRP A 59 13.86 -6.84 -12.45
N LEU A 60 13.15 -5.74 -12.72
CA LEU A 60 12.30 -5.56 -13.91
C LEU A 60 13.09 -5.26 -15.19
N GLU A 61 14.25 -4.63 -15.08
CA GLU A 61 15.03 -4.13 -16.22
C GLU A 61 16.11 -5.11 -16.74
N LYS A 62 16.10 -6.36 -16.26
CA LYS A 62 17.01 -7.42 -16.73
C LYS A 62 16.64 -8.01 -18.09
#